data_AF-A0A2J8G762-F1
#
_entry.id   AF-A0A2J8G762-F1
#
_cell.length_a   1.000
_cell.length_b   1.000
_cell.length_c   1.000
_cell.angle_alpha   90.00
_cell.angle_beta   90.00
_cell.angle_gamma   90.00
#
_symmetry.space_group_name_H-M   'P 1'
#
loop_
_entity.id
_entity.type
_entity.pdbx_description
1 polymer ?
#
loop_
_entity_poly.entity_id
_entity_poly.type
_entity_poly.pdbx_seq_one_letter_code
_entity_poly.pdbx_strand_id
1 'polypeptide(L)'
;MTSSEYPVVLTVEGAAGDGSASDAEVVDSNVAVVNAMYRELLGPGEIAPNALRSYFVDFYLTQSLGGGFAQYVFTAPDREELDAYIREGLQGMGAAGNVDLFDRTVEAFDSLSEEEADIYLDGEAGAELPEGVQAMEDLDAEFESLLEAEDIVALNAAWLRGQEDLLVLDDDELTAHIAKRVAALPDLEERRAEAEDEALENAPEFEVIIRELCDIAGYELHKITMGDPNYDHNGEKVLAWCFSTDHGDFLMIEDDDEAFMLNPDTKEIVAAVEFEELGGELDEDLVEA
;
A
#
# COMPACT_ATOMS: atom_id res chain seq x y z
N MET A 1 -31.41 11.15 -4.03
CA MET A 1 -30.18 10.80 -4.74
C MET A 1 -29.21 11.92 -4.48
N THR A 2 -28.26 11.68 -3.58
CA THR A 2 -27.16 12.60 -3.32
C THR A 2 -26.21 12.44 -4.50
N SER A 3 -26.23 13.39 -5.43
CA SER A 3 -25.16 13.52 -6.42
C SER A 3 -23.87 13.63 -5.63
N SER A 4 -22.95 12.69 -5.85
CA SER A 4 -21.61 12.75 -5.29
C SER A 4 -20.96 14.05 -5.76
N GLU A 5 -20.28 14.77 -4.85
CA GLU A 5 -19.54 15.98 -5.22
C GLU A 5 -18.46 15.69 -6.28
N TYR A 6 -17.99 14.43 -6.34
CA TYR A 6 -16.98 13.97 -7.28
C TYR A 6 -17.51 12.87 -8.21
N PRO A 7 -17.30 12.99 -9.53
CA PRO A 7 -17.67 11.94 -10.49
C PRO A 7 -16.71 10.76 -10.43
N VAL A 8 -17.20 9.57 -10.80
CA VAL A 8 -16.32 8.44 -11.13
C VAL A 8 -15.52 8.82 -12.37
N VAL A 9 -14.23 8.53 -12.37
CA VAL A 9 -13.31 8.82 -13.48
C VAL A 9 -12.74 7.52 -14.00
N LEU A 10 -12.78 7.31 -15.31
CA LEU A 10 -12.12 6.20 -16.00
C LEU A 10 -11.20 6.74 -17.10
N THR A 11 -10.20 5.96 -17.48
CA THR A 11 -9.35 6.29 -18.62
C THR A 11 -10.07 6.00 -19.94
N VAL A 12 -9.72 6.67 -21.03
CA VAL A 12 -10.27 6.38 -22.37
C VAL A 12 -10.07 4.90 -22.74
N GLU A 13 -8.90 4.34 -22.42
CA GLU A 13 -8.59 2.93 -22.68
C GLU A 13 -9.48 1.99 -21.85
N GLY A 14 -9.64 2.26 -20.55
CA GLY A 14 -10.44 1.41 -19.66
C GLY A 14 -11.94 1.60 -19.77
N ALA A 15 -12.41 2.79 -20.13
CA ALA A 15 -13.84 3.06 -20.35
C ALA A 15 -14.32 2.54 -21.72
N ALA A 16 -13.38 2.38 -22.66
CA ALA A 16 -13.54 2.33 -24.11
C ALA A 16 -14.99 2.54 -24.57
N GLY A 17 -15.35 3.80 -24.82
CA GLY A 17 -16.68 4.22 -25.27
C GLY A 17 -17.18 3.59 -26.59
N ASP A 18 -16.43 2.65 -27.18
CA ASP A 18 -16.80 1.82 -28.33
C ASP A 18 -17.12 0.34 -27.97
N GLY A 19 -16.99 -0.04 -26.70
CA GLY A 19 -17.27 -1.39 -26.19
C GLY A 19 -16.15 -2.42 -26.41
N SER A 20 -14.92 -1.97 -26.69
CA SER A 20 -13.77 -2.86 -26.91
C SER A 20 -13.02 -3.29 -25.63
N ALA A 21 -13.12 -2.50 -24.55
CA ALA A 21 -12.54 -2.84 -23.26
C ALA A 21 -13.30 -4.02 -22.62
N SER A 22 -12.54 -5.02 -22.16
CA SER A 22 -13.04 -6.08 -21.30
C SER A 22 -13.50 -5.53 -19.95
N ASP A 23 -14.29 -6.32 -19.22
CA ASP A 23 -14.78 -5.89 -17.91
C ASP A 23 -13.64 -5.74 -16.89
N ALA A 24 -12.61 -6.59 -16.97
CA ALA A 24 -11.39 -6.45 -16.17
C ALA A 24 -10.67 -5.12 -16.44
N GLU A 25 -10.50 -4.73 -17.71
CA GLU A 25 -9.82 -3.46 -18.08
C GLU A 25 -10.56 -2.21 -17.54
N VAL A 26 -11.89 -2.28 -17.38
CA VAL A 26 -12.66 -1.18 -16.77
C VAL A 26 -12.37 -1.08 -15.28
N VAL A 27 -12.37 -2.22 -14.59
CA VAL A 27 -12.11 -2.27 -13.15
C VAL A 27 -10.66 -1.85 -12.89
N ASP A 28 -9.71 -2.38 -13.66
CA ASP A 28 -8.29 -2.00 -13.61
C ASP A 28 -8.09 -0.49 -13.84
N SER A 29 -8.87 0.11 -14.74
CA SER A 29 -8.84 1.56 -14.98
C SER A 29 -9.32 2.35 -13.77
N ASN A 30 -10.42 1.95 -13.13
CA ASN A 30 -10.84 2.57 -11.87
C ASN A 30 -9.77 2.42 -10.79
N VAL A 31 -9.15 1.25 -10.68
CA VAL A 31 -8.06 0.99 -9.72
C VAL A 31 -6.86 1.89 -9.97
N ALA A 32 -6.43 2.00 -11.23
CA ALA A 32 -5.33 2.87 -11.62
C ALA A 32 -5.60 4.35 -11.32
N VAL A 33 -6.83 4.80 -11.56
CA VAL A 33 -7.27 6.17 -11.27
C VAL A 33 -7.30 6.45 -9.77
N VAL A 34 -7.90 5.58 -8.96
CA VAL A 34 -7.93 5.74 -7.49
C VAL A 34 -6.52 5.74 -6.92
N ASN A 35 -5.65 4.82 -7.37
CA ASN A 35 -4.24 4.81 -6.99
C ASN A 35 -3.49 6.08 -7.40
N ALA A 36 -3.82 6.67 -8.56
CA ALA A 36 -3.26 7.95 -8.97
C ALA A 36 -3.72 9.11 -8.07
N MET A 37 -4.97 9.08 -7.60
CA MET A 37 -5.47 10.08 -6.65
C MET A 37 -4.79 9.96 -5.29
N TYR A 38 -4.64 8.74 -4.75
CA TYR A 38 -3.93 8.51 -3.48
C TYR A 38 -2.46 8.92 -3.54
N ARG A 39 -1.76 8.58 -4.64
CA ARG A 39 -0.36 9.01 -4.86
C ARG A 39 -0.18 10.53 -4.84
N GLU A 40 -1.22 11.27 -5.18
CA GLU A 40 -1.24 12.74 -5.16
C GLU A 40 -1.89 13.32 -3.89
N LEU A 41 -2.03 12.50 -2.83
CA LEU A 41 -2.50 12.88 -1.50
C LEU A 41 -3.99 13.26 -1.40
N LEU A 42 -4.80 12.83 -2.37
CA LEU A 42 -6.26 12.87 -2.23
C LEU A 42 -6.71 11.70 -1.34
N GLY A 43 -7.47 12.02 -0.30
CA GLY A 43 -8.05 11.05 0.62
C GLY A 43 -9.45 10.59 0.22
N PRO A 44 -10.07 9.67 1.00
CA PRO A 44 -11.35 9.06 0.65
C PRO A 44 -12.50 10.07 0.46
N GLY A 45 -12.51 11.15 1.26
CA GLY A 45 -13.49 12.23 1.16
C GLY A 45 -13.34 13.07 -0.12
N GLU A 46 -12.20 12.98 -0.81
CA GLU A 46 -11.93 13.62 -2.09
C GLU A 46 -11.87 12.61 -3.23
N ILE A 47 -12.50 11.45 -3.12
CA ILE A 47 -12.65 10.48 -4.21
C ILE A 47 -14.14 10.15 -4.35
N ALA A 48 -14.59 9.84 -5.57
CA ALA A 48 -15.97 9.44 -5.79
C ALA A 48 -16.29 8.20 -4.94
N PRO A 49 -17.34 8.20 -4.10
CA PRO A 49 -17.64 7.07 -3.22
C PRO A 49 -17.82 5.74 -3.98
N ASN A 50 -18.41 5.79 -5.17
CA ASN A 50 -18.60 4.59 -5.99
C ASN A 50 -17.29 4.08 -6.62
N ALA A 51 -16.32 4.97 -6.87
CA ALA A 51 -14.97 4.56 -7.30
C ALA A 51 -14.24 3.82 -6.17
N LEU A 52 -14.34 4.32 -4.94
CA LEU A 52 -13.78 3.67 -3.75
C LEU A 52 -14.43 2.31 -3.48
N ARG A 53 -15.77 2.24 -3.51
CA ARG A 53 -16.50 0.97 -3.36
C ARG A 53 -16.07 -0.07 -4.40
N SER A 54 -15.95 0.34 -5.67
CA SER A 54 -15.46 -0.53 -6.73
C SER A 54 -14.01 -0.97 -6.50
N TYR A 55 -13.14 -0.04 -6.10
CA TYR A 55 -11.74 -0.28 -5.77
C TYR A 55 -11.59 -1.31 -4.64
N PHE A 56 -12.35 -1.16 -3.54
CA PHE A 56 -12.27 -2.09 -2.42
C PHE A 56 -12.91 -3.45 -2.69
N VAL A 57 -13.94 -3.53 -3.56
CA VAL A 57 -14.46 -4.82 -4.02
C VAL A 57 -13.42 -5.56 -4.88
N ASP A 58 -12.69 -4.86 -5.76
CA ASP A 58 -11.60 -5.46 -6.54
C ASP A 58 -10.44 -5.92 -5.64
N PHE A 59 -10.07 -5.10 -4.65
CA PHE A 59 -9.11 -5.48 -3.62
C PHE A 59 -9.54 -6.77 -2.90
N TYR A 60 -10.77 -6.81 -2.38
CA TYR A 60 -11.32 -8.00 -1.70
C TYR A 60 -11.27 -9.24 -2.60
N LEU A 61 -11.76 -9.13 -3.84
CA LEU A 61 -11.75 -10.22 -4.81
C LEU A 61 -10.32 -10.72 -5.07
N THR A 62 -9.37 -9.81 -5.27
CA THR A 62 -7.96 -10.15 -5.49
C THR A 62 -7.36 -10.89 -4.29
N GLN A 63 -7.62 -10.44 -3.06
CA GLN A 63 -7.10 -11.12 -1.86
C GLN A 63 -7.75 -12.49 -1.66
N SER A 64 -9.09 -12.57 -1.78
CA SER A 64 -9.82 -13.83 -1.62
C SER A 64 -9.45 -14.88 -2.67
N LEU A 65 -9.17 -14.47 -3.91
CA LEU A 65 -8.65 -15.39 -4.94
C LEU A 65 -7.19 -15.79 -4.72
N GLY A 66 -6.41 -14.98 -3.99
CA GLY A 66 -5.01 -15.27 -3.69
C GLY A 66 -4.83 -16.28 -2.55
N GLY A 67 -5.71 -16.24 -1.55
CA GLY A 67 -5.54 -16.99 -0.31
C GLY A 67 -6.75 -16.95 0.62
N GLY A 68 -7.96 -16.89 0.04
CA GLY A 68 -9.22 -16.93 0.79
C GLY A 68 -9.47 -15.69 1.65
N PHE A 69 -10.48 -15.76 2.51
CA PHE A 69 -10.79 -14.69 3.43
C PHE A 69 -9.65 -14.42 4.43
N ALA A 70 -8.82 -15.42 4.75
CA ALA A 70 -7.62 -15.26 5.57
C ALA A 70 -6.64 -14.22 4.98
N GLN A 71 -6.36 -14.29 3.67
CA GLN A 71 -5.49 -13.30 3.02
C GLN A 71 -6.10 -11.90 3.04
N TYR A 72 -7.42 -11.78 2.87
CA TYR A 72 -8.11 -10.50 3.00
C TYR A 72 -7.94 -9.92 4.41
N VAL A 73 -8.18 -10.70 5.47
CA VAL A 73 -8.02 -10.24 6.86
C VAL A 73 -6.59 -9.80 7.14
N PHE A 74 -5.59 -10.55 6.68
CA PHE A 74 -4.18 -10.21 6.89
C PHE A 74 -3.76 -8.89 6.22
N THR A 75 -4.37 -8.57 5.08
CA THR A 75 -4.01 -7.41 4.25
C THR A 75 -4.90 -6.18 4.48
N ALA A 76 -5.92 -6.29 5.33
CA ALA A 76 -6.88 -5.24 5.64
C ALA A 76 -6.71 -4.73 7.09
N PRO A 77 -5.73 -3.84 7.37
CA PRO A 77 -5.47 -3.36 8.74
C PRO A 77 -6.68 -2.66 9.38
N ASP A 78 -7.52 -1.98 8.59
CA ASP A 78 -8.76 -1.31 9.02
C ASP A 78 -10.01 -2.02 8.48
N ARG A 79 -10.11 -3.34 8.72
CA ARG A 79 -11.12 -4.21 8.11
C ARG A 79 -12.56 -3.70 8.28
N GLU A 80 -12.94 -3.16 9.44
CA GLU A 80 -14.31 -2.68 9.65
C GLU A 80 -14.74 -1.60 8.66
N GLU A 81 -13.84 -0.66 8.31
CA GLU A 81 -14.12 0.38 7.31
C GLU A 81 -14.14 -0.21 5.90
N LEU A 82 -13.18 -1.10 5.59
CA LEU A 82 -13.11 -1.78 4.29
C LEU A 82 -14.35 -2.65 4.04
N ASP A 83 -14.82 -3.38 5.05
CA ASP A 83 -16.02 -4.22 5.01
C ASP A 83 -17.25 -3.40 4.63
N ALA A 84 -17.34 -2.15 5.11
CA ALA A 84 -18.41 -1.25 4.72
C ALA A 84 -18.35 -0.86 3.24
N TYR A 85 -17.17 -0.48 2.73
CA TYR A 85 -16.99 -0.18 1.31
C TYR A 85 -17.29 -1.40 0.42
N ILE A 86 -16.81 -2.57 0.79
CA ILE A 86 -17.01 -3.82 0.04
C ILE A 86 -18.50 -4.16 -0.01
N ARG A 87 -19.17 -4.18 1.15
CA ARG A 87 -20.60 -4.47 1.23
C ARG A 87 -21.43 -3.50 0.41
N GLU A 88 -21.19 -2.20 0.55
CA GLU A 88 -21.93 -1.18 -0.21
C GLU A 88 -21.63 -1.26 -1.71
N GLY A 89 -20.41 -1.63 -2.10
CA GLY A 89 -20.02 -1.86 -3.49
C GLY A 89 -20.73 -3.06 -4.11
N LEU A 90 -20.69 -4.22 -3.45
CA LEU A 90 -21.39 -5.43 -3.87
C LEU A 90 -22.90 -5.19 -4.00
N GLN A 91 -23.50 -4.47 -3.05
CA GLN A 91 -24.90 -4.05 -3.11
C GLN A 91 -25.15 -3.11 -4.29
N GLY A 92 -24.27 -2.13 -4.51
CA GLY A 92 -24.37 -1.14 -5.57
C GLY A 92 -24.36 -1.76 -6.97
N MET A 93 -23.52 -2.77 -7.20
CA MET A 93 -23.45 -3.50 -8.47
C MET A 93 -24.51 -4.59 -8.62
N GLY A 94 -25.26 -4.90 -7.55
CA GLY A 94 -26.33 -5.91 -7.56
C GLY A 94 -25.84 -7.36 -7.42
N ALA A 95 -24.65 -7.57 -6.84
CA ALA A 95 -24.07 -8.88 -6.56
C ALA A 95 -24.68 -9.51 -5.30
N ALA A 96 -25.97 -9.82 -5.34
CA ALA A 96 -26.73 -10.21 -4.15
C ALA A 96 -26.24 -11.52 -3.52
N GLY A 97 -25.73 -12.47 -4.31
CA GLY A 97 -25.15 -13.70 -3.78
C GLY A 97 -23.89 -13.41 -2.99
N ASN A 98 -23.00 -12.58 -3.55
CA ASN A 98 -21.75 -12.22 -2.89
C ASN A 98 -21.95 -11.33 -1.66
N VAL A 99 -23.00 -10.49 -1.63
CA VAL A 99 -23.38 -9.78 -0.39
C VAL A 99 -23.73 -10.76 0.73
N ASP A 100 -24.58 -11.76 0.45
CA ASP A 100 -24.99 -12.76 1.45
C ASP A 100 -23.78 -13.57 1.95
N LEU A 101 -22.94 -14.03 1.03
CA LEU A 101 -21.75 -14.79 1.39
C LEU A 101 -20.76 -13.93 2.19
N PHE A 102 -20.47 -12.71 1.76
CA PHE A 102 -19.57 -11.80 2.48
C PHE A 102 -20.05 -11.54 3.91
N ASP A 103 -21.34 -11.26 4.11
CA ASP A 103 -21.90 -11.02 5.44
C ASP A 103 -21.79 -12.26 6.34
N ARG A 104 -22.03 -13.46 5.80
CA ARG A 104 -21.87 -14.72 6.52
C ARG A 104 -20.40 -14.98 6.88
N THR A 105 -19.47 -14.69 5.98
CA THR A 105 -18.03 -14.89 6.21
C THR A 105 -17.48 -13.93 7.26
N VAL A 106 -17.86 -12.65 7.21
CA VAL A 106 -17.51 -11.69 8.27
C VAL A 106 -18.09 -12.12 9.62
N GLU A 107 -19.36 -12.50 9.68
CA GLU A 107 -19.99 -12.96 10.93
C GLU A 107 -19.32 -14.23 11.49
N ALA A 108 -18.97 -15.18 10.62
CA ALA A 108 -18.29 -16.40 11.00
C ALA A 108 -16.89 -16.12 11.56
N PHE A 109 -16.11 -15.27 10.89
CA PHE A 109 -14.79 -14.88 11.36
C PHE A 109 -14.84 -14.14 12.70
N ASP A 110 -15.76 -13.19 12.86
CA ASP A 110 -15.94 -12.42 14.10
C ASP A 110 -16.42 -13.26 15.28
N SER A 111 -16.96 -14.45 15.00
CA SER A 111 -17.41 -15.41 16.00
C SER A 111 -16.32 -16.39 16.43
N LEU A 112 -15.16 -16.42 15.76
CA LEU A 112 -14.04 -17.29 16.11
C LEU A 112 -13.46 -16.91 17.47
N SER A 113 -13.01 -17.90 18.23
CA SER A 113 -12.09 -17.64 19.34
C SER A 113 -10.70 -17.23 18.82
N GLU A 114 -9.89 -16.58 19.66
CA GLU A 114 -8.52 -16.18 19.31
C GLU A 114 -7.69 -17.37 18.80
N GLU A 115 -7.78 -18.53 19.47
CA GLU A 115 -7.09 -19.76 19.06
C GLU A 115 -7.59 -20.28 17.69
N GLU A 116 -8.89 -20.20 17.41
CA GLU A 116 -9.42 -20.60 16.10
C GLU A 116 -9.05 -19.63 14.99
N ALA A 117 -9.03 -18.32 15.28
CA ALA A 117 -8.59 -17.30 14.34
C ALA A 117 -7.12 -17.50 13.97
N ASP A 118 -6.25 -17.76 14.96
CA ASP A 118 -4.83 -18.07 14.70
C ASP A 118 -4.68 -19.32 13.82
N ILE A 119 -5.38 -20.41 14.15
CA ILE A 119 -5.35 -21.66 13.35
C ILE A 119 -5.79 -21.41 11.90
N TYR A 120 -6.87 -20.64 11.71
CA TYR A 120 -7.38 -20.31 10.37
C TYR A 120 -6.39 -19.43 9.60
N LEU A 121 -5.85 -18.39 10.22
CA LEU A 121 -4.93 -17.44 9.58
C LEU A 121 -3.57 -18.06 9.26
N ASP A 122 -3.08 -19.00 10.08
CA ASP A 122 -1.85 -19.76 9.82
C ASP A 122 -2.02 -20.80 8.71
N GLY A 123 -3.25 -21.07 8.27
CA GLY A 123 -3.57 -22.06 7.24
C GLY A 123 -3.22 -23.49 7.67
N GLU A 124 -3.35 -23.79 8.97
CA GLU A 124 -3.04 -25.12 9.49
C GLU A 124 -4.02 -26.16 8.94
N ALA A 125 -3.53 -27.04 8.06
CA ALA A 125 -4.34 -28.15 7.55
C ALA A 125 -4.23 -29.40 8.45
N GLY A 126 -5.35 -29.84 9.02
CA GLY A 126 -5.44 -30.99 9.91
C GLY A 126 -6.62 -31.92 9.60
N ALA A 127 -6.59 -33.15 10.13
CA ALA A 127 -7.68 -34.11 9.95
C ALA A 127 -8.93 -33.81 10.81
N GLU A 128 -8.78 -33.01 11.87
CA GLU A 128 -9.85 -32.53 12.74
C GLU A 128 -9.60 -31.05 13.02
N LEU A 129 -10.20 -30.17 12.23
CA LEU A 129 -10.22 -28.73 12.49
C LEU A 129 -11.28 -28.39 13.53
N PRO A 130 -11.10 -27.32 14.34
CA PRO A 130 -12.17 -26.75 15.13
C PRO A 130 -13.39 -26.41 14.26
N GLU A 131 -14.59 -26.46 14.84
CA GLU A 131 -15.85 -26.23 14.10
C GLU A 131 -15.87 -24.85 13.43
N GLY A 132 -15.37 -23.81 14.10
CA GLY A 132 -15.29 -22.46 13.53
C GLY A 132 -14.35 -22.38 12.32
N VAL A 133 -13.17 -22.98 12.42
CA VAL A 133 -12.19 -23.02 11.31
C VAL A 133 -12.75 -23.80 10.11
N GLN A 134 -13.38 -24.95 10.35
CA GLN A 134 -14.02 -25.71 9.28
C GLN A 134 -15.14 -24.92 8.59
N ALA A 135 -15.91 -24.12 9.34
CA ALA A 135 -16.94 -23.27 8.77
C ALA A 135 -16.35 -22.18 7.86
N MET A 136 -15.18 -21.61 8.20
CA MET A 136 -14.48 -20.67 7.33
C MET A 136 -14.00 -21.30 6.03
N GLU A 137 -13.38 -22.48 6.10
CA GLU A 137 -12.95 -23.26 4.93
C GLU A 137 -14.12 -23.59 3.99
N ASP A 138 -15.27 -23.96 4.55
CA ASP A 138 -16.48 -24.23 3.79
C ASP A 138 -17.02 -22.98 3.07
N LEU A 139 -16.90 -21.80 3.69
CA LEU A 139 -17.30 -20.51 3.11
C LEU A 139 -16.34 -20.04 2.00
N ASP A 140 -15.02 -20.24 2.17
CA ASP A 140 -14.02 -19.98 1.13
C ASP A 140 -14.27 -20.87 -0.10
N ALA A 141 -14.62 -22.15 0.10
CA ALA A 141 -14.99 -23.04 -1.00
C ALA A 141 -16.31 -22.65 -1.68
N GLU A 142 -17.28 -22.12 -0.91
CA GLU A 142 -18.53 -21.57 -1.45
C GLU A 142 -18.25 -20.33 -2.32
N PHE A 143 -17.29 -19.48 -1.93
CA PHE A 143 -16.89 -18.29 -2.69
C PHE A 143 -16.42 -18.62 -4.10
N GLU A 144 -15.50 -19.57 -4.25
CA GLU A 144 -15.02 -20.01 -5.57
C GLU A 144 -16.17 -20.50 -6.45
N SER A 145 -17.08 -21.28 -5.87
CA SER A 145 -18.25 -21.82 -6.58
C SER A 145 -19.24 -20.73 -6.99
N LEU A 146 -19.42 -19.70 -6.15
CA LEU A 146 -20.33 -18.59 -6.40
C LEU A 146 -19.83 -17.70 -7.53
N LEU A 147 -18.52 -17.46 -7.64
CA LEU A 147 -17.92 -16.66 -8.71
C LEU A 147 -18.19 -17.23 -10.11
N GLU A 148 -18.38 -18.54 -10.25
CA GLU A 148 -18.79 -19.14 -11.53
C GLU A 148 -20.22 -18.74 -11.96
N ALA A 149 -21.09 -18.41 -10.99
CA ALA A 149 -22.49 -18.09 -11.21
C ALA A 149 -22.78 -16.58 -11.19
N GLU A 150 -22.05 -15.82 -10.37
CA GLU A 150 -22.17 -14.38 -10.20
C GLU A 150 -20.81 -13.71 -10.44
N ASP A 151 -20.60 -13.25 -11.68
CA ASP A 151 -19.36 -12.61 -12.12
C ASP A 151 -19.25 -11.17 -11.58
N ILE A 152 -18.56 -11.03 -10.45
CA ILE A 152 -18.34 -9.72 -9.78
C ILE A 152 -17.63 -8.74 -10.71
N VAL A 153 -16.66 -9.19 -11.52
CA VAL A 153 -15.88 -8.30 -12.41
C VAL A 153 -16.81 -7.69 -13.47
N ALA A 154 -17.65 -8.51 -14.10
CA ALA A 154 -18.64 -8.04 -15.06
C ALA A 154 -19.67 -7.10 -14.43
N LEU A 155 -20.17 -7.42 -13.23
CA LEU A 155 -21.11 -6.57 -12.49
C LEU A 155 -20.48 -5.21 -12.12
N ASN A 156 -19.24 -5.23 -11.63
CA ASN A 156 -18.50 -4.04 -11.23
C ASN A 156 -18.24 -3.13 -12.45
N ALA A 157 -17.77 -3.69 -13.56
CA ALA A 157 -17.56 -2.95 -14.80
C ALA A 157 -18.85 -2.31 -15.34
N ALA A 158 -19.96 -3.07 -15.36
CA ALA A 158 -21.27 -2.54 -15.76
C ALA A 158 -21.73 -1.41 -14.84
N TRP A 159 -21.49 -1.53 -13.53
CA TRP A 159 -21.83 -0.52 -12.54
C TRP A 159 -21.00 0.76 -12.70
N LEU A 160 -19.70 0.66 -12.95
CA LEU A 160 -18.82 1.81 -13.23
C LEU A 160 -19.23 2.54 -14.51
N ARG A 161 -19.51 1.81 -15.59
CA ARG A 161 -19.99 2.40 -16.86
C ARG A 161 -21.37 3.07 -16.72
N GLY A 162 -22.18 2.62 -15.75
CA GLY A 162 -23.54 3.10 -15.50
C GLY A 162 -23.65 4.34 -14.62
N GLN A 163 -22.55 4.92 -14.15
CA GLN A 163 -22.57 6.09 -13.27
C GLN A 163 -23.10 7.34 -14.01
N GLU A 164 -24.01 8.09 -13.37
CA GLU A 164 -24.75 9.21 -13.98
C GLU A 164 -23.83 10.33 -14.50
N ASP A 165 -22.74 10.60 -13.77
CA ASP A 165 -21.76 11.66 -14.08
C ASP A 165 -20.38 11.08 -14.45
N LEU A 166 -20.32 9.87 -15.03
CA LEU A 166 -19.05 9.25 -15.42
C LEU A 166 -18.21 10.18 -16.30
N LEU A 167 -16.97 10.43 -15.86
CA LEU A 167 -15.99 11.21 -16.58
C LEU A 167 -14.96 10.26 -17.21
N VAL A 168 -14.78 10.36 -18.52
CA VAL A 168 -13.78 9.58 -19.26
C VAL A 168 -12.69 10.52 -19.74
N LEU A 169 -11.46 10.29 -19.30
CA LEU A 169 -10.30 11.15 -19.57
C LEU A 169 -9.16 10.35 -20.20
N ASP A 170 -8.37 10.96 -21.08
CA ASP A 170 -7.06 10.40 -21.41
C ASP A 170 -6.03 10.66 -20.30
N ASP A 171 -4.81 10.15 -20.44
CA ASP A 171 -3.78 10.24 -19.39
C ASP A 171 -3.35 11.69 -19.11
N ASP A 172 -3.30 12.54 -20.13
CA ASP A 172 -2.93 13.96 -19.98
C ASP A 172 -4.07 14.71 -19.26
N GLU A 173 -5.31 14.45 -19.66
CA GLU A 173 -6.51 15.01 -19.03
C GLU A 173 -6.69 14.54 -17.59
N LEU A 174 -6.45 13.26 -17.30
CA LEU A 174 -6.48 12.69 -15.95
C LEU A 174 -5.44 13.37 -15.05
N THR A 175 -4.20 13.50 -15.54
CA THR A 175 -3.12 14.19 -14.84
C THR A 175 -3.52 15.63 -14.51
N ALA A 176 -4.02 16.37 -15.49
CA ALA A 176 -4.48 17.75 -15.29
C ALA A 176 -5.68 17.85 -14.34
N HIS A 177 -6.58 16.86 -14.38
CA HIS A 177 -7.74 16.77 -13.51
C HIS A 177 -7.32 16.57 -12.04
N ILE A 178 -6.43 15.62 -11.77
CA ILE A 178 -5.92 15.36 -10.42
C ILE A 178 -5.15 16.58 -9.90
N ALA A 179 -4.21 17.13 -10.68
CA ALA A 179 -3.42 18.30 -10.27
C ALA A 179 -4.31 19.51 -9.90
N LYS A 180 -5.40 19.74 -10.64
CA LYS A 180 -6.36 20.80 -10.33
C LYS A 180 -7.04 20.59 -8.97
N ARG A 181 -7.35 19.34 -8.62
CA ARG A 181 -8.02 19.00 -7.35
C ARG A 181 -7.07 19.11 -6.17
N VAL A 182 -5.85 18.61 -6.34
CA VAL A 182 -4.77 18.72 -5.36
C VAL A 182 -4.47 20.19 -5.05
N ALA A 183 -4.39 21.05 -6.07
CA ALA A 183 -4.17 22.49 -5.89
C ALA A 183 -5.32 23.22 -5.16
N ALA A 184 -6.48 22.58 -4.99
CA ALA A 184 -7.62 23.12 -4.24
C ALA A 184 -7.67 22.64 -2.78
N LEU A 185 -6.79 21.71 -2.38
CA LEU A 185 -6.71 21.23 -1.00
C LEU A 185 -6.17 22.34 -0.08
N PRO A 186 -6.89 22.69 1.01
CA PRO A 186 -6.47 23.74 1.93
C PRO A 186 -5.28 23.34 2.81
N ASP A 187 -5.06 22.04 2.99
CA ASP A 187 -4.13 21.37 3.90
C ASP A 187 -3.00 20.63 3.15
N LEU A 188 -2.78 20.94 1.86
CA LEU A 188 -1.80 20.24 1.03
C LEU A 188 -0.36 20.28 1.60
N GLU A 189 0.07 21.40 2.15
CA GLU A 189 1.41 21.52 2.76
C GLU A 189 1.56 20.63 4.00
N GLU A 190 0.52 20.53 4.81
CA GLU A 190 0.49 19.65 6.01
C GLU A 190 0.54 18.19 5.59
N ARG A 191 -0.30 17.76 4.64
CA ARG A 191 -0.29 16.38 4.12
C ARG A 191 1.04 15.98 3.49
N ARG A 192 1.73 16.92 2.83
CA ARG A 192 3.06 16.67 2.27
C ARG A 192 4.11 16.46 3.34
N ALA A 193 4.06 17.25 4.41
CA ALA A 193 4.95 17.07 5.55
C ALA A 193 4.70 15.72 6.23
N GLU A 194 3.43 15.37 6.48
CA GLU A 194 3.08 14.05 7.06
C GLU A 194 3.54 12.88 6.19
N ALA A 195 3.35 12.95 4.87
CA ALA A 195 3.80 11.91 3.95
C ALA A 195 5.33 11.81 3.86
N GLU A 196 6.04 12.93 4.00
CA GLU A 196 7.50 12.96 4.07
C GLU A 196 8.02 12.37 5.38
N ASP A 197 7.39 12.70 6.50
CA ASP A 197 7.68 12.14 7.82
C ASP A 197 7.45 10.62 7.84
N GLU A 198 6.30 10.15 7.35
CA GLU A 198 6.01 8.71 7.24
C GLU A 198 6.99 7.98 6.31
N ALA A 199 7.35 8.60 5.17
CA ALA A 199 8.33 8.03 4.27
C ALA A 199 9.71 7.93 4.93
N LEU A 200 10.07 8.88 5.80
CA LEU A 200 11.31 8.87 6.57
C LEU A 200 11.27 7.81 7.67
N GLU A 201 10.15 7.65 8.38
CA GLU A 201 9.97 6.60 9.41
C GLU A 201 10.08 5.19 8.83
N ASN A 202 9.64 5.00 7.58
CA ASN A 202 9.71 3.73 6.86
C ASN A 202 10.96 3.58 5.97
N ALA A 203 11.84 4.59 5.93
CA ALA A 203 13.04 4.55 5.12
C ALA A 203 14.01 3.48 5.65
N PRO A 204 14.72 2.76 4.77
CA PRO A 204 15.81 1.89 5.20
C PRO A 204 16.87 2.69 5.96
N GLU A 205 17.47 2.07 6.98
CA GLU A 205 18.48 2.70 7.85
C GLU A 205 19.61 3.41 7.08
N PHE A 206 20.14 2.78 6.03
CA PHE A 206 21.20 3.38 5.20
C PHE A 206 20.76 4.70 4.53
N GLU A 207 19.47 4.86 4.20
CA GLU A 207 18.95 6.08 3.59
C GLU A 207 18.86 7.20 4.61
N VAL A 208 18.41 6.89 5.84
CA VAL A 208 18.38 7.84 6.96
C VAL A 208 19.80 8.36 7.24
N ILE A 209 20.77 7.45 7.34
CA ILE A 209 22.18 7.79 7.55
C ILE A 209 22.73 8.68 6.41
N ILE A 210 22.45 8.34 5.15
CA ILE A 210 22.89 9.15 3.99
C ILE A 210 22.30 10.57 4.04
N ARG A 211 21.03 10.70 4.42
CA ARG A 211 20.38 12.01 4.58
C ARG A 211 21.04 12.83 5.67
N GLU A 212 21.30 12.24 6.84
CA GLU A 212 21.98 12.90 7.95
C GLU A 212 23.42 13.33 7.58
N LEU A 213 24.17 12.47 6.88
CA LEU A 213 25.49 12.81 6.35
C LEU A 213 25.45 13.99 5.37
N CYS A 214 24.43 14.05 4.50
CA CYS A 214 24.21 15.18 3.60
C CYS A 214 23.88 16.46 4.38
N ASP A 215 23.04 16.38 5.41
CA ASP A 215 22.68 17.51 6.26
C ASP A 215 23.89 18.07 7.02
N ILE A 216 24.74 17.20 7.59
CA ILE A 216 26.01 17.57 8.23
C ILE A 216 26.96 18.26 7.23
N ALA A 217 27.02 17.75 6.00
CA ALA A 217 27.81 18.34 4.92
C ALA A 217 27.20 19.64 4.36
N GLY A 218 25.91 19.90 4.61
CA GLY A 218 25.14 20.97 3.99
C GLY A 218 24.87 20.76 2.50
N TYR A 219 24.75 19.49 2.06
CA TYR A 219 24.52 19.09 0.67
C TYR A 219 23.07 18.63 0.46
N GLU A 220 22.54 18.83 -0.73
CA GLU A 220 21.20 18.37 -1.11
C GLU A 220 21.29 16.97 -1.75
N LEU A 221 20.70 15.96 -1.10
CA LEU A 221 20.64 14.60 -1.63
C LEU A 221 19.69 14.55 -2.85
N HIS A 222 20.20 14.11 -4.01
CA HIS A 222 19.38 13.93 -5.21
C HIS A 222 18.88 12.50 -5.38
N LYS A 223 19.76 11.51 -5.15
CA LYS A 223 19.45 10.11 -5.41
C LYS A 223 20.46 9.17 -4.73
N ILE A 224 19.95 8.09 -4.14
CA ILE A 224 20.73 6.91 -3.75
C ILE A 224 20.73 5.90 -4.92
N THR A 225 21.88 5.33 -5.19
CA THR A 225 22.12 4.36 -6.26
C THR A 225 22.59 3.03 -5.68
N MET A 226 22.85 2.05 -6.56
CA MET A 226 23.14 0.68 -6.15
C MET A 226 24.37 0.59 -5.24
N GLY A 227 24.25 -0.16 -4.14
CA GLY A 227 25.38 -0.48 -3.27
C GLY A 227 26.40 -1.40 -3.93
N ASP A 228 27.68 -1.20 -3.63
CA ASP A 228 28.78 -2.10 -4.00
C ASP A 228 29.16 -2.95 -2.77
N PRO A 229 28.81 -4.25 -2.73
CA PRO A 229 29.13 -5.13 -1.61
C PRO A 229 30.61 -5.58 -1.57
N ASN A 230 31.44 -5.12 -2.52
CA ASN A 230 32.85 -5.53 -2.64
C ASN A 230 33.81 -4.33 -2.64
N TYR A 231 33.38 -3.17 -2.14
CA TYR A 231 34.21 -1.98 -2.11
C TYR A 231 35.43 -2.19 -1.20
N ASP A 232 36.63 -1.91 -1.72
CA ASP A 232 37.87 -2.02 -0.96
C ASP A 232 38.09 -0.74 -0.16
N HIS A 233 37.98 -0.84 1.16
CA HIS A 233 38.30 0.20 2.11
C HIS A 233 39.41 -0.30 3.06
N ASN A 234 40.56 0.36 3.07
CA ASN A 234 41.72 -0.01 3.90
C ASN A 234 42.19 -1.48 3.76
N GLY A 235 41.95 -2.11 2.60
CA GLY A 235 42.32 -3.51 2.34
C GLY A 235 41.28 -4.54 2.83
N GLU A 236 40.13 -4.09 3.31
CA GLU A 236 38.98 -4.91 3.66
C GLU A 236 37.81 -4.63 2.70
N LYS A 237 36.97 -5.64 2.48
CA LYS A 237 35.79 -5.50 1.62
C LYS A 237 34.60 -5.11 2.48
N VAL A 238 34.05 -3.94 2.20
CA VAL A 238 32.88 -3.39 2.88
C VAL A 238 31.75 -3.11 1.88
N LEU A 239 30.52 -2.99 2.38
CA LEU A 239 29.40 -2.49 1.60
C LEU A 239 29.51 -0.98 1.49
N ALA A 240 29.54 -0.45 0.27
CA ALA A 240 29.51 0.98 0.03
C ALA A 240 28.23 1.38 -0.70
N TRP A 241 27.45 2.29 -0.13
CA TRP A 241 26.28 2.87 -0.76
C TRP A 241 26.67 4.08 -1.61
N CYS A 242 26.35 4.03 -2.90
CA CYS A 242 26.65 5.13 -3.81
C CYS A 242 25.47 6.10 -3.86
N PHE A 243 25.71 7.40 -3.77
CA PHE A 243 24.65 8.41 -3.89
C PHE A 243 25.16 9.70 -4.55
N SER A 244 24.23 10.51 -5.05
CA SER A 244 24.52 11.77 -5.74
C SER A 244 23.86 12.94 -5.03
N THR A 245 24.57 14.05 -4.94
CA THR A 245 24.12 15.32 -4.36
C THR A 245 24.29 16.47 -5.37
N ASP A 246 23.92 17.68 -4.97
CA ASP A 246 24.25 18.92 -5.67
C ASP A 246 25.76 19.23 -5.77
N HIS A 247 26.59 18.52 -5.00
CA HIS A 247 28.05 18.64 -4.97
C HIS A 247 28.79 17.49 -5.66
N GLY A 248 28.07 16.54 -6.28
CA GLY A 248 28.63 15.42 -7.03
C GLY A 248 28.27 14.06 -6.43
N ASP A 249 29.03 13.03 -6.79
CA ASP A 249 28.80 11.66 -6.34
C ASP A 249 29.65 11.33 -5.11
N PHE A 250 29.06 10.60 -4.17
CA PHE A 250 29.66 10.21 -2.90
C PHE A 250 29.37 8.74 -2.57
N LEU A 251 30.16 8.22 -1.64
CA LEU A 251 30.01 6.88 -1.08
C LEU A 251 29.71 7.01 0.41
N MET A 252 28.78 6.21 0.92
CA MET A 252 28.64 5.97 2.35
C MET A 252 29.18 4.58 2.67
N ILE A 253 30.02 4.48 3.69
CA ILE A 253 30.43 3.21 4.29
C ILE A 253 30.11 3.26 5.79
N GLU A 254 29.84 2.09 6.35
CA GLU A 254 29.57 1.90 7.77
C GLU A 254 30.72 1.09 8.37
N ASP A 255 31.22 1.54 9.52
CA ASP A 255 32.05 0.77 10.45
C ASP A 255 31.21 0.42 11.69
N ASP A 256 31.81 -0.21 12.71
CA ASP A 256 31.06 -0.71 13.89
C ASP A 256 30.34 0.39 14.69
N ASP A 257 30.87 1.61 14.73
CA ASP A 257 30.40 2.71 15.60
C ASP A 257 30.01 3.98 14.82
N GLU A 258 30.33 4.07 13.53
CA GLU A 258 30.17 5.30 12.73
C GLU A 258 29.86 4.99 11.25
N ALA A 259 29.17 5.93 10.59
CA ALA A 259 29.05 5.98 9.13
C ALA A 259 29.82 7.17 8.55
N PHE A 260 30.46 6.98 7.39
CA PHE A 260 31.27 7.98 6.74
C PHE A 260 30.79 8.29 5.33
N MET A 261 30.68 9.59 5.02
CA MET A 261 30.54 10.09 3.66
C MET A 261 31.92 10.32 3.04
N LEU A 262 32.22 9.63 1.95
CA LEU A 262 33.51 9.66 1.27
C LEU A 262 33.39 10.23 -0.14
N ASN A 263 34.35 11.07 -0.53
CA ASN A 263 34.56 11.39 -1.93
C ASN A 263 35.17 10.17 -2.66
N PRO A 264 34.55 9.66 -3.75
CA PRO A 264 34.99 8.43 -4.40
C PRO A 264 36.38 8.55 -5.04
N ASP A 265 36.76 9.75 -5.48
CA ASP A 265 38.03 10.03 -6.15
C ASP A 265 39.16 10.32 -5.16
N THR A 266 38.91 11.18 -4.17
CA THR A 266 39.95 11.61 -3.21
C THR A 266 40.06 10.72 -1.99
N LYS A 267 39.03 9.90 -1.71
CA LYS A 267 38.89 9.10 -0.49
C LYS A 267 38.84 9.93 0.81
N GLU A 268 38.58 11.23 0.69
CA GLU A 268 38.44 12.11 1.85
C GLU A 268 37.06 11.93 2.49
N ILE A 269 37.04 11.90 3.82
CA ILE A 269 35.80 11.94 4.61
C ILE A 269 35.27 13.38 4.57
N VAL A 270 34.03 13.51 4.11
CA VAL A 270 33.31 14.78 3.96
C VAL A 270 32.43 15.04 5.17
N ALA A 271 31.78 13.99 5.68
CA ALA A 271 30.95 14.00 6.88
C ALA A 271 31.02 12.62 7.57
N ALA A 272 30.69 12.59 8.86
CA ALA A 272 30.58 11.37 9.65
C ALA A 272 29.39 11.50 10.61
N VAL A 273 28.72 10.37 10.88
CA VAL A 273 27.64 10.22 11.87
C VAL A 273 28.08 9.11 12.84
N GLU A 274 28.02 9.38 14.13
CA GLU A 274 28.23 8.36 15.18
C GLU A 274 26.90 7.65 15.45
N PHE A 275 26.91 6.32 15.52
CA PHE A 275 25.76 5.55 15.98
C PHE A 275 25.69 5.67 17.50
N GLU A 276 24.83 6.54 18.05
CA GLU A 276 24.61 6.55 19.50
C GLU A 276 24.17 5.14 19.94
N GLU A 277 24.85 4.58 20.96
CA GLU A 277 24.46 3.31 21.57
C GLU A 277 22.97 3.37 21.96
N LEU A 278 22.10 2.72 21.18
CA LEU A 278 20.80 2.22 21.66
C LEU A 278 21.02 1.05 22.66
N GLY A 279 22.06 1.15 23.49
CA GLY A 279 22.40 0.28 24.60
C GLY A 279 21.88 0.93 25.87
N GLY A 280 20.72 0.46 26.32
CA GLY A 280 20.15 0.89 27.60
C GLY A 280 21.17 0.82 28.73
N GLU A 281 21.01 1.72 29.70
CA GLU A 281 21.61 1.64 31.02
C GLU A 281 21.40 0.23 31.60
N LEU A 282 22.35 -0.67 31.37
CA LEU A 282 22.49 -1.87 32.16
C LEU A 282 23.10 -1.43 33.47
N ASP A 283 22.22 -1.27 34.47
CA ASP A 283 22.52 -1.14 35.89
C ASP A 283 23.71 -2.04 36.28
N GLU A 284 24.92 -1.48 36.34
CA GLU A 284 26.11 -2.09 36.93
C GLU A 284 26.09 -1.99 38.47
N ASP A 285 24.92 -2.00 39.10
CA ASP A 285 24.75 -1.94 40.56
C ASP A 285 24.00 -3.17 41.10
N LEU A 286 24.49 -4.37 40.77
CA LEU A 286 24.21 -5.58 41.57
C LEU A 286 25.47 -6.46 41.69
N VAL A 287 26.52 -5.90 42.27
CA VAL A 287 27.55 -6.66 42.99
C VAL A 287 27.60 -6.16 44.42
N GLU A 288 26.75 -6.70 45.29
CA GLU A 288 27.04 -7.05 46.70
C GLU A 288 25.76 -7.48 47.43
N ALA A 289 25.54 -8.79 47.54
CA ALA A 289 24.90 -9.46 48.69
C ALA A 289 25.16 -10.98 48.67
#